data_AF-A0A519LYW7-F1
#
_entry.id   AF-A0A519LYW7-F1
#
_cell.length_a   1.000
_cell.length_b   1.000
_cell.length_c   1.000
_cell.angle_alpha   90.00
_cell.angle_beta   90.00
_cell.angle_gamma   90.00
#
_symmetry.space_group_name_H-M   'P 1'
#
loop_
_entity.id
_entity.type
_entity.pdbx_description
1 polymer ?
#
loop_
_entity_poly.entity_id
_entity_poly.type
_entity_poly.pdbx_seq_one_letter_code
_entity_poly.pdbx_strand_id
1 'polypeptide(L)'
;MNSPDTSAPSSANEPRTSYLEEKAFKARTLLIFGTVTDVIAADVTRRLIALDAESADPIDVLVSSPGGHLESGDAIHDIVR
;
A
#
# COMPACT_ATOMS: atom_id res chain seq x y z
N MET A 1 -38.92 0.34 23.03
CA MET A 1 -38.29 0.76 21.76
C MET A 1 -37.10 -0.15 21.50
N ASN A 2 -37.28 -1.17 20.66
CA ASN A 2 -36.16 -1.94 20.13
C ASN A 2 -36.02 -1.57 18.65
N SER A 3 -34.87 -1.03 18.28
CA SER A 3 -34.23 -1.37 17.01
C SER A 3 -32.71 -1.32 17.23
N PRO A 4 -31.99 -2.43 16.92
CA PRO A 4 -30.55 -2.61 17.12
C PRO A 4 -29.75 -2.27 15.85
N ASP A 5 -28.47 -2.68 15.85
CA ASP A 5 -27.58 -2.83 14.69
C ASP A 5 -26.75 -1.61 14.25
N THR A 6 -25.75 -1.30 15.06
CA THR A 6 -24.47 -0.81 14.54
C THR A 6 -23.86 -1.91 13.67
N SER A 7 -24.01 -1.79 12.35
CA SER A 7 -23.34 -2.64 11.38
C SER A 7 -21.82 -2.44 11.46
N ALA A 8 -21.16 -3.35 12.18
CA ALA A 8 -19.72 -3.53 12.08
C ALA A 8 -19.32 -3.78 10.61
N PRO A 9 -18.23 -3.17 10.10
CA PRO A 9 -17.81 -3.41 8.73
C PRO A 9 -17.43 -4.89 8.57
N SER A 10 -18.06 -5.51 7.57
CA SER A 10 -17.98 -6.93 7.27
C SER A 10 -16.57 -7.36 6.84
N SER A 11 -15.94 -8.22 7.63
CA SER A 11 -14.69 -8.94 7.34
C SER A 11 -14.90 -10.01 6.25
N ALA A 12 -15.26 -9.60 5.04
CA ALA A 12 -15.57 -10.50 3.92
C ALA A 12 -14.70 -10.23 2.68
N ASN A 13 -13.53 -9.60 2.84
CA ASN A 13 -12.70 -9.14 1.72
C ASN A 13 -11.34 -9.86 1.57
N GLU A 14 -11.12 -10.95 2.30
CA GLU A 14 -9.75 -11.43 2.58
C GLU A 14 -9.08 -12.30 1.47
N PRO A 15 -9.76 -13.17 0.69
CA PRO A 15 -9.04 -14.03 -0.27
C PRO A 15 -8.64 -13.33 -1.58
N ARG A 16 -9.53 -12.48 -2.11
CA ARG A 16 -9.32 -11.83 -3.42
C ARG A 16 -8.28 -10.71 -3.33
N THR A 17 -8.31 -9.95 -2.24
CA THR A 17 -7.35 -8.87 -2.00
C THR A 17 -5.93 -9.44 -1.86
N SER A 18 -5.77 -10.49 -1.05
CA SER A 18 -4.48 -11.17 -0.88
C SER A 18 -3.94 -11.77 -2.18
N TYR A 19 -4.81 -12.39 -3.00
CA TYR A 19 -4.41 -12.91 -4.32
C TYR A 19 -3.91 -11.81 -5.27
N LEU A 20 -4.60 -10.67 -5.32
CA LEU A 20 -4.22 -9.55 -6.17
C LEU A 20 -2.92 -8.88 -5.69
N GLU A 21 -2.73 -8.77 -4.38
CA GLU A 21 -1.49 -8.26 -3.78
C GLU A 21 -0.30 -9.17 -4.09
N GLU A 22 -0.48 -10.50 -3.99
CA GLU A 22 0.57 -11.46 -4.35
C GLU A 22 0.93 -11.34 -5.85
N LYS A 23 -0.06 -11.15 -6.72
CA LYS A 23 0.17 -10.94 -8.16
C LYS A 23 0.86 -9.61 -8.44
N ALA A 24 0.48 -8.54 -7.76
CA ALA A 24 1.13 -7.23 -7.89
C ALA A 24 2.59 -7.29 -7.41
N PHE A 25 2.85 -7.97 -6.28
CA PHE A 25 4.20 -8.18 -5.76
C PHE A 25 5.07 -8.97 -6.74
N LYS A 26 4.57 -10.09 -7.27
CA LYS A 26 5.26 -10.88 -8.30
C LYS A 26 5.49 -10.12 -9.60
N ALA A 27 4.58 -9.20 -9.96
CA ALA A 27 4.73 -8.32 -11.10
C ALA A 27 5.68 -7.14 -10.83
N ARG A 28 6.20 -7.01 -9.60
CA ARG A 28 7.03 -5.89 -9.15
C ARG A 28 6.35 -4.54 -9.36
N THR A 29 5.03 -4.51 -9.19
CA THR A 29 4.21 -3.31 -9.36
C THR A 29 3.64 -2.87 -8.02
N LEU A 30 3.93 -1.63 -7.62
CA LEU A 30 3.44 -1.03 -6.39
C LEU A 30 2.43 0.08 -6.71
N LEU A 31 1.30 0.06 -6.02
CA LEU A 31 0.19 0.98 -6.24
C LEU A 31 0.02 1.89 -5.01
N ILE A 32 0.18 3.20 -5.18
CA ILE A 32 0.01 4.20 -4.12
C ILE A 32 -1.22 5.04 -4.44
N PHE A 33 -2.29 4.83 -3.68
CA PHE A 33 -3.57 5.53 -3.86
C PHE A 33 -3.99 6.22 -2.57
N GLY A 34 -4.50 7.45 -2.71
CA GLY A 34 -5.02 8.23 -1.58
C GLY A 34 -3.95 9.04 -0.85
N THR A 35 -4.33 9.60 0.30
CA THR A 35 -3.50 10.52 1.08
C THR A 35 -2.25 9.83 1.62
N VAL A 36 -1.07 10.43 1.42
CA VAL A 36 0.18 9.90 1.96
C VAL A 36 0.31 10.23 3.44
N THR A 37 0.06 9.21 4.28
CA THR A 37 0.27 9.26 5.73
C THR A 37 1.51 8.46 6.12
N ASP A 38 1.89 8.55 7.39
CA ASP A 38 2.96 7.75 7.99
C ASP A 38 2.68 6.24 7.89
N VAL A 39 1.41 5.83 8.04
CA VAL A 39 0.99 4.44 7.90
C VAL A 39 1.20 3.94 6.47
N ILE A 40 0.76 4.72 5.46
CA ILE A 40 0.95 4.34 4.05
C ILE A 40 2.43 4.39 3.68
N ALA A 41 3.18 5.39 4.13
CA ALA A 41 4.62 5.46 3.88
C ALA A 41 5.35 4.25 4.45
N ALA A 42 5.06 3.86 5.69
CA ALA A 42 5.68 2.67 6.29
C ALA A 42 5.34 1.38 5.55
N ASP A 43 4.12 1.23 5.03
CA ASP A 43 3.73 0.08 4.20
C ASP A 43 4.45 0.07 2.84
N VAL A 44 4.46 1.20 2.14
CA VAL A 44 5.15 1.38 0.86
C VAL A 44 6.65 1.09 1.00
N THR A 45 7.31 1.67 2.01
CA THR A 45 8.73 1.44 2.28
C THR A 45 9.04 -0.04 2.51
N ARG A 46 8.22 -0.76 3.29
CA ARG A 46 8.42 -2.20 3.50
C ARG A 46 8.32 -3.00 2.20
N ARG A 47 7.35 -2.68 1.36
CA ARG A 47 7.15 -3.36 0.07
C ARG A 47 8.30 -3.07 -0.90
N LEU A 48 8.77 -1.82 -0.96
CA LEU A 48 9.93 -1.44 -1.78
C LEU A 48 11.18 -2.23 -1.37
N ILE A 49 11.48 -2.31 -0.07
CA ILE A 49 12.61 -3.09 0.46
C ILE A 49 12.46 -4.58 0.11
N ALA A 50 11.25 -5.13 0.24
CA ALA A 50 11.00 -6.52 -0.07
C ALA A 50 11.19 -6.83 -1.57
N LEU A 51 10.73 -5.94 -2.46
CA LEU A 51 10.91 -6.08 -3.91
C LEU A 51 12.39 -5.95 -4.30
N ASP A 52 13.11 -4.98 -3.74
CA ASP A 52 14.54 -4.77 -3.99
C ASP A 52 15.39 -5.98 -3.54
N ALA A 53 15.06 -6.56 -2.39
CA ALA A 53 15.73 -7.75 -1.88
C ALA A 53 15.48 -9.01 -2.74
N GLU A 54 14.35 -9.08 -3.46
CA GLU A 54 13.99 -10.24 -4.29
C GLU A 54 14.70 -10.22 -5.65
N SER A 55 14.86 -9.05 -6.28
CA SER A 55 15.53 -8.90 -7.57
C SER A 55 15.98 -7.46 -7.81
N ALA A 56 17.04 -7.30 -8.61
CA ALA A 56 17.52 -6.01 -9.12
C ALA A 56 16.76 -5.52 -10.35
N ASP A 57 15.74 -6.25 -10.83
CA ASP A 57 14.88 -5.81 -11.93
C ASP A 57 14.11 -4.53 -11.55
N PRO A 58 13.71 -3.70 -12.52
CA PRO A 58 12.94 -2.48 -12.24
C PRO A 58 11.66 -2.74 -11.41
N ILE A 59 11.27 -1.74 -10.61
CA ILE A 59 10.01 -1.71 -9.86
C ILE A 59 9.12 -0.63 -10.47
N ASP A 60 7.92 -1.01 -10.89
CA ASP A 60 6.94 -0.07 -11.41
C ASP A 60 6.10 0.49 -10.26
N VAL A 61 6.05 1.83 -10.14
CA VAL A 61 5.26 2.50 -9.11
C VAL A 61 4.18 3.36 -9.77
N LEU A 62 2.92 3.00 -9.55
CA LEU A 62 1.76 3.79 -9.97
C LEU A 62 1.29 4.65 -8.81
N VAL A 63 1.38 5.97 -8.97
CA VAL A 63 0.98 6.94 -7.94
C VAL A 63 -0.26 7.71 -8.40
N SER A 64 -1.32 7.63 -7.60
CA SER A 64 -2.54 8.42 -7.72
C SER A 64 -2.91 8.96 -6.34
N SER A 65 -2.24 10.04 -5.94
CA SER A 65 -2.36 10.62 -4.61
C SER A 65 -2.60 12.13 -4.70
N PRO A 66 -3.47 12.71 -3.85
CA PRO A 66 -3.56 14.15 -3.67
C PRO A 66 -2.39 14.74 -2.85
N GLY A 67 -1.43 13.92 -2.42
CA GLY A 67 -0.37 14.29 -1.48
C GLY A 67 -0.72 13.93 -0.04
N GLY A 68 -0.07 14.58 0.92
CA GLY A 68 -0.25 14.31 2.35
C GLY A 68 0.84 14.96 3.20
N HIS A 69 1.32 14.23 4.19
CA HIS A 69 2.42 14.67 5.04
C HIS A 69 3.74 14.70 4.26
N LEU A 70 4.46 15.82 4.32
CA LEU A 70 5.70 16.01 3.57
C LEU A 70 6.76 14.97 3.99
N GLU A 71 6.92 14.75 5.29
CA GLU A 71 7.86 13.79 5.87
C GLU A 71 7.55 12.35 5.47
N SER A 72 6.28 12.03 5.23
CA SER A 72 5.88 10.70 4.75
C SER A 72 6.24 10.51 3.28
N GLY A 73 6.15 11.58 2.49
CA GLY A 73 6.68 11.61 1.11
C GLY A 73 8.20 11.48 1.08
N ASP A 74 8.91 12.22 1.94
CA ASP A 74 10.38 12.18 2.04
C ASP A 74 10.86 10.78 2.42
N ALA A 75 10.20 10.11 3.36
CA ALA A 75 10.55 8.74 3.76
C ALA A 75 10.41 7.73 2.61
N ILE A 76 9.41 7.86 1.74
CA ILE A 76 9.28 7.02 0.55
C ILE A 76 10.38 7.37 -0.46
N HIS A 77 10.60 8.66 -0.69
CA HIS A 77 11.60 9.15 -1.64
C HIS A 77 13.02 8.67 -1.29
N ASP A 78 13.40 8.68 0.00
CA ASP A 78 14.72 8.27 0.46
C ASP A 78 15.02 6.78 0.20
N ILE A 79 13.99 5.95 0.06
CA ILE A 79 14.13 4.51 -0.26
C ILE A 79 14.28 4.27 -1.76
N VAL A 80 13.69 5.13 -2.59
CA VAL A 80 13.70 4.99 -4.06
C VAL A 80 15.02 5.46 -4.68
N ARG A 81 15.85 6.18 -3.92
CA ARG A 81 17.10 6.77 -4.39
C ARG A 81 18.21 5.75 -4.62
#